data_AF-A0A2I0JFP6-F1
#
_entry.id   AF-A0A2I0JFP6-F1
#
_cell.length_a   1.000
_cell.length_b   1.000
_cell.length_c   1.000
_cell.angle_alpha   90.00
_cell.angle_beta   90.00
_cell.angle_gamma   90.00
#
_symmetry.space_group_name_H-M   'P 1'
#
loop_
_entity.id
_entity.type
_entity.pdbx_description
1 polymer ?
#
loop_
_entity_poly.entity_id
_entity_poly.type
_entity_poly.pdbx_seq_one_letter_code
_entity_poly.pdbx_strand_id
1 'polypeptide(L)'
;MQMVCRHVRPLAATADIAAETFSSTLRFLILNYSGLPLLHQDSRFDFDNHNDGLSSPPGHSYSNPDSFYASLIDNATHIRQLHQVHARLLALGLHQSGFLITKLVTASSNAREIRYARKVFDEFPDPTVFLWNAIIRGYSRQGMFRDVLEMYCRMQQAR
;
A
#
# COMPACT_ATOMS: atom_id res chain seq x y z
N MET A 1 -46.18 -12.73 -34.81
CA MET A 1 -47.06 -11.85 -33.98
C MET A 1 -46.53 -11.89 -32.55
N GLN A 2 -46.29 -10.70 -32.00
CA GLN A 2 -46.02 -10.32 -30.61
C GLN A 2 -44.65 -10.61 -29.95
N MET A 3 -43.98 -9.47 -29.65
CA MET A 3 -42.96 -9.23 -28.64
C MET A 3 -43.53 -9.32 -27.22
N VAL A 4 -42.72 -9.67 -26.22
CA VAL A 4 -42.61 -8.93 -24.94
C VAL A 4 -41.17 -9.04 -24.38
N CYS A 5 -40.57 -7.88 -24.11
CA CYS A 5 -39.30 -7.65 -23.39
C CYS A 5 -39.43 -7.80 -21.85
N ARG A 6 -38.27 -7.92 -21.18
CA ARG A 6 -37.92 -7.66 -19.74
C ARG A 6 -37.49 -8.95 -19.00
N HIS A 7 -36.38 -9.04 -18.26
CA HIS A 7 -35.48 -8.05 -17.66
C HIS A 7 -34.06 -8.62 -17.52
N VAL A 8 -33.07 -7.74 -17.63
CA VAL A 8 -31.65 -7.97 -17.38
C VAL A 8 -31.30 -7.44 -15.98
N ARG A 9 -30.65 -8.29 -15.17
CA ARG A 9 -29.74 -8.04 -14.01
C ARG A 9 -30.35 -7.56 -12.66
N PRO A 10 -29.66 -7.78 -11.49
CA PRO A 10 -28.21 -8.02 -11.34
C PRO A 10 -27.73 -9.15 -10.41
N LEU A 11 -26.52 -9.61 -10.75
CA LEU A 11 -25.60 -10.45 -10.02
C LEU A 11 -24.93 -9.64 -8.90
N ALA A 12 -25.61 -9.43 -7.77
CA ALA A 12 -25.10 -8.62 -6.64
C ALA A 12 -24.50 -9.44 -5.48
N ALA A 13 -24.49 -10.77 -5.56
CA ALA A 13 -24.14 -11.63 -4.42
C ALA A 13 -22.65 -12.02 -4.34
N THR A 14 -21.80 -11.64 -5.29
CA THR A 14 -20.40 -12.09 -5.35
C THR A 14 -19.38 -11.05 -4.88
N ALA A 15 -19.81 -9.82 -4.57
CA ALA A 15 -18.91 -8.76 -4.11
C ALA A 15 -18.68 -8.78 -2.58
N ASP A 16 -19.65 -9.23 -1.79
CA ASP A 16 -19.53 -9.25 -0.32
C ASP A 16 -18.58 -10.34 0.21
N ILE A 17 -18.53 -11.50 -0.46
CA ILE A 17 -17.68 -12.63 -0.04
C ILE A 17 -16.18 -12.27 -0.15
N ALA A 18 -15.81 -11.40 -1.11
CA ALA A 18 -14.42 -10.97 -1.31
C ALA A 18 -13.93 -10.02 -0.20
N ALA A 19 -14.80 -9.13 0.29
CA ALA A 19 -14.47 -8.19 1.36
C ALA A 19 -14.29 -8.90 2.71
N GLU A 20 -15.08 -9.93 2.98
CA GLU A 20 -14.95 -10.76 4.19
C GLU A 20 -13.67 -11.62 4.17
N THR A 21 -13.24 -12.11 2.99
CA THR A 21 -11.96 -12.83 2.86
C THR A 21 -10.73 -11.93 3.05
N PHE A 22 -10.79 -10.65 2.67
CA PHE A 22 -9.67 -9.72 2.83
C PHE A 22 -9.42 -9.40 4.31
N SER A 23 -10.48 -9.17 5.08
CA SER A 23 -10.42 -8.95 6.54
C SER A 23 -9.95 -10.19 7.30
N SER A 24 -10.39 -11.38 6.89
CA SER A 24 -10.03 -12.65 7.54
C SER A 24 -8.55 -13.01 7.31
N THR A 25 -8.03 -12.75 6.11
CA THR A 25 -6.62 -12.99 5.79
C THR A 25 -5.69 -12.01 6.51
N LEU A 26 -6.12 -10.75 6.66
CA LEU A 26 -5.42 -9.74 7.47
C LEU A 26 -5.43 -10.08 8.97
N ARG A 27 -6.55 -10.59 9.51
CA ARG A 27 -6.60 -11.13 10.89
C ARG A 27 -5.67 -12.33 11.08
N PHE A 28 -5.55 -13.20 10.08
CA PHE A 28 -4.66 -14.36 10.13
C PHE A 28 -3.18 -13.95 10.08
N LEU A 29 -2.81 -12.92 9.29
CA LEU A 29 -1.45 -12.38 9.26
C LEU A 29 -1.07 -11.62 10.53
N ILE A 30 -2.00 -10.84 11.11
CA ILE A 30 -1.78 -10.12 12.37
C ILE A 30 -1.60 -11.11 13.55
N LEU A 31 -2.36 -12.23 13.57
CA LEU A 31 -2.24 -13.22 14.64
C LEU A 31 -1.05 -14.17 14.46
N ASN A 32 -0.67 -14.57 13.24
CA ASN A 32 0.48 -15.46 13.02
C ASN A 32 1.87 -14.78 13.09
N TYR A 33 1.96 -13.46 12.99
CA TYR A 33 3.23 -12.74 13.17
C TYR A 33 3.63 -12.53 14.64
N SER A 34 2.77 -12.93 15.59
CA SER A 34 3.03 -12.80 17.04
C SER A 34 3.98 -13.86 17.64
N GLY A 35 4.50 -14.78 16.81
CA GLY A 35 5.27 -15.95 17.26
C GLY A 35 6.76 -15.99 16.89
N LEU A 36 7.37 -14.92 16.39
CA LEU A 36 8.82 -14.90 16.12
C LEU A 36 9.60 -14.53 17.39
N PRO A 37 10.53 -15.37 17.87
CA PRO A 37 11.35 -15.07 19.04
C PRO A 37 12.34 -13.95 18.67
N LEU A 38 12.07 -12.75 19.21
CA LEU A 38 13.07 -11.70 19.34
C LEU A 38 14.04 -12.11 20.43
N LEU A 39 15.34 -12.17 20.12
CA LEU A 39 16.53 -11.84 20.92
C LEU A 39 17.72 -12.21 20.01
N HIS A 40 18.63 -11.33 19.64
CA HIS A 40 19.43 -10.49 20.52
C HIS A 40 19.92 -9.25 19.75
N GLN A 41 19.94 -8.11 20.45
CA GLN A 41 20.48 -6.83 20.00
C GLN A 41 21.98 -6.91 19.70
N ASP A 42 22.39 -6.16 18.66
CA ASP A 42 23.54 -5.24 18.61
C ASP A 42 23.51 -4.55 17.23
N SER A 43 23.58 -3.24 17.02
CA SER A 43 23.72 -2.07 17.90
C SER A 43 23.31 -0.82 17.08
N ARG A 44 22.61 0.09 17.76
CA ARG A 44 22.42 1.53 17.45
C ARG A 44 21.42 1.95 16.35
N PHE A 45 20.15 2.00 16.74
CA PHE A 45 19.29 3.15 16.43
C PHE A 45 18.43 3.40 17.68
N ASP A 46 18.95 4.21 18.58
CA ASP A 46 18.27 4.56 19.83
C ASP A 46 17.13 5.55 19.51
N PHE A 47 15.90 5.14 19.81
CA PHE A 47 14.78 6.03 20.03
C PHE A 47 14.69 6.21 21.53
N ASP A 48 15.14 7.36 22.04
CA ASP A 48 14.96 7.69 23.45
C ASP A 48 13.46 7.77 23.78
N ASN A 49 13.04 6.85 24.62
CA ASN A 49 11.71 6.75 25.21
C ASN A 49 11.75 7.45 26.58
N HIS A 50 11.21 8.66 26.68
CA HIS A 50 10.73 9.18 27.96
C HIS A 50 9.22 8.97 28.01
N ASN A 51 8.81 8.09 28.91
CA ASN A 51 7.44 7.84 29.30
C ASN A 51 7.02 8.90 30.32
N ASP A 52 6.34 9.94 29.86
CA ASP A 52 5.46 10.76 30.69
C ASP A 52 4.04 10.63 30.15
N GLY A 53 3.10 10.47 31.08
CA GLY A 53 1.72 10.11 30.80
C GLY A 53 1.01 11.02 29.80
N LEU A 54 0.06 10.42 29.10
CA LEU A 54 -1.10 11.03 28.45
C LEU A 54 -1.04 12.57 28.29
N SER A 55 -0.14 13.03 27.45
CA SER A 55 -0.10 14.42 27.00
C SER A 55 0.41 14.41 25.56
N SER A 56 -0.44 14.89 24.67
CA SER A 56 -0.12 15.10 23.26
C SER A 56 1.23 15.82 23.12
N PRO A 57 2.04 15.53 22.08
CA PRO A 57 3.29 16.24 21.86
C PRO A 57 3.02 17.75 21.75
N PRO A 58 3.80 18.61 22.44
CA PRO A 58 3.58 20.04 22.42
C PRO A 58 4.04 20.63 21.09
N GLY A 59 3.12 21.28 20.38
CA GLY A 59 3.49 22.30 19.39
C GLY A 59 3.52 21.93 17.91
N HIS A 60 2.81 20.89 17.46
CA HIS A 60 2.62 20.67 16.02
C HIS A 60 1.19 21.04 15.61
N SER A 61 1.08 22.21 14.96
CA SER A 61 0.02 22.52 14.02
C SER A 61 -0.41 21.25 13.27
N TYR A 62 -1.72 21.01 13.16
CA TYR A 62 -2.34 19.87 12.47
C TYR A 62 -1.76 19.68 11.06
N SER A 63 -0.62 19.02 11.00
CA SER A 63 0.13 18.74 9.80
C SER A 63 -0.53 17.50 9.25
N ASN A 64 -1.19 17.63 8.10
CA ASN A 64 -1.89 16.55 7.41
C ASN A 64 -1.11 15.22 7.55
N PRO A 65 -1.70 14.15 8.14
CA PRO A 65 -0.98 12.89 8.39
C PRO A 65 -0.32 12.34 7.11
N ASP A 66 -0.91 12.60 5.95
CA ASP A 66 -0.35 12.23 4.65
C ASP A 66 1.00 12.93 4.38
N SER A 67 1.17 14.18 4.81
CA SER A 67 2.43 14.92 4.69
C SER A 67 3.52 14.31 5.58
N PHE A 68 3.17 13.95 6.82
CA PHE A 68 4.11 13.30 7.74
C PHE A 68 4.58 11.95 7.16
N TYR A 69 3.66 11.07 6.74
CA TYR A 69 4.04 9.78 6.17
C TYR A 69 4.73 9.91 4.81
N ALA A 70 4.35 10.87 3.98
CA ALA A 70 5.08 11.17 2.75
C ALA A 70 6.55 11.52 3.02
N SER A 71 6.80 12.36 4.03
CA SER A 71 8.18 12.71 4.41
C SER A 71 8.97 11.51 4.92
N LEU A 72 8.34 10.58 5.63
CA LEU A 72 8.99 9.32 6.05
C LEU A 72 9.32 8.42 4.86
N ILE A 73 8.44 8.34 3.86
CA ILE A 73 8.69 7.58 2.63
C ILE A 73 9.85 8.18 1.83
N ASP A 74 9.87 9.51 1.68
CA ASP A 74 10.89 10.21 0.91
C ASP A 74 12.28 10.10 1.56
N ASN A 75 12.35 10.04 2.90
CA ASN A 75 13.60 9.91 3.66
C ASN A 75 14.03 8.45 3.91
N ALA A 76 13.27 7.46 3.44
CA ALA A 76 13.62 6.07 3.65
C ALA A 76 14.85 5.68 2.82
N THR A 77 15.91 5.24 3.50
CA THR A 77 17.16 4.78 2.87
C THR A 77 17.18 3.27 2.63
N HIS A 78 16.39 2.52 3.40
CA HIS A 78 16.34 1.07 3.34
C HIS A 78 14.91 0.56 3.12
N ILE A 79 14.77 -0.54 2.38
CA ILE A 79 13.48 -1.19 2.13
C ILE A 79 12.74 -1.58 3.43
N ARG A 80 13.47 -1.91 4.50
CA ARG A 80 12.87 -2.21 5.81
C ARG A 80 12.04 -1.05 6.35
N GLN A 81 12.51 0.19 6.16
CA GLN A 81 11.78 1.39 6.58
C GLN A 81 10.51 1.55 5.74
N LEU A 82 10.58 1.31 4.43
CA LEU A 82 9.38 1.34 3.57
C LEU A 82 8.34 0.29 3.98
N HIS A 83 8.77 -0.91 4.37
CA HIS A 83 7.87 -1.95 4.89
C HIS A 83 7.24 -1.53 6.23
N GLN A 84 8.04 -0.97 7.15
CA GLN A 84 7.54 -0.47 8.44
C GLN A 84 6.53 0.67 8.26
N VAL A 85 6.81 1.60 7.35
CA VAL A 85 5.87 2.68 7.02
C VAL A 85 4.60 2.10 6.41
N HIS A 86 4.69 1.19 5.44
CA HIS A 86 3.52 0.56 4.85
C HIS A 86 2.67 -0.19 5.89
N ALA A 87 3.28 -0.96 6.79
CA ALA A 87 2.60 -1.63 7.89
C ALA A 87 1.86 -0.63 8.81
N ARG A 88 2.46 0.53 9.10
CA ARG A 88 1.80 1.60 9.85
C ARG A 88 0.64 2.23 9.07
N LEU A 89 0.78 2.45 7.76
CA LEU A 89 -0.32 2.94 6.91
C LEU A 89 -1.51 1.99 6.92
N LEU A 90 -1.26 0.67 6.88
CA LEU A 90 -2.30 -0.34 7.00
C LEU A 90 -2.98 -0.28 8.38
N ALA A 91 -2.20 -0.27 9.45
CA ALA A 91 -2.71 -0.22 10.83
C ALA A 91 -3.56 1.03 11.11
N LEU A 92 -3.26 2.16 10.46
CA LEU A 92 -3.99 3.43 10.61
C LEU A 92 -5.10 3.63 9.58
N GLY A 93 -5.31 2.69 8.65
CA GLY A 93 -6.31 2.83 7.58
C GLY A 93 -5.94 3.84 6.49
N LEU A 94 -4.70 4.36 6.47
CA LEU A 94 -4.22 5.35 5.50
C LEU A 94 -3.76 4.74 4.15
N HIS A 95 -3.75 3.42 4.05
CA HIS A 95 -3.37 2.68 2.83
C HIS A 95 -4.30 2.94 1.63
N GLN A 96 -5.49 3.51 1.84
CA GLN A 96 -6.41 3.94 0.77
C GLN A 96 -6.02 5.30 0.16
N SER A 97 -5.05 6.01 0.74
CA SER A 97 -4.54 7.26 0.16
C SER A 97 -3.71 6.95 -1.08
N GLY A 98 -4.30 7.19 -2.26
CA GLY A 98 -3.59 7.02 -3.54
C GLY A 98 -2.31 7.86 -3.64
N PHE A 99 -2.25 8.98 -2.91
CA PHE A 99 -1.03 9.81 -2.80
C PHE A 99 0.09 9.06 -2.06
N LEU A 100 -0.19 8.54 -0.86
CA LEU A 100 0.79 7.81 -0.06
C LEU A 100 1.25 6.52 -0.74
N ILE A 101 0.32 5.79 -1.35
CA ILE A 101 0.63 4.56 -2.09
C ILE A 101 1.46 4.85 -3.33
N THR A 102 1.16 5.90 -4.09
CA THR A 102 1.99 6.31 -5.23
C THR A 102 3.41 6.64 -4.81
N LYS A 103 3.58 7.35 -3.69
CA LYS A 103 4.91 7.61 -3.11
C LYS A 103 5.61 6.32 -2.69
N LEU A 104 4.92 5.43 -1.99
CA LEU A 104 5.47 4.16 -1.52
C LEU A 104 5.92 3.26 -2.68
N VAL A 105 5.11 3.13 -3.74
CA VAL A 105 5.43 2.37 -4.96
C VAL A 105 6.65 2.97 -5.67
N THR A 106 6.72 4.29 -5.76
CA THR A 106 7.87 4.99 -6.38
C THR A 106 9.15 4.76 -5.58
N ALA A 107 9.10 4.94 -4.26
CA ALA A 107 10.25 4.73 -3.37
C ALA A 107 10.71 3.27 -3.38
N SER A 108 9.78 2.31 -3.35
CA SER A 108 10.08 0.88 -3.42
C SER A 108 10.72 0.48 -4.75
N SER A 109 10.24 1.05 -5.86
CA SER A 109 10.82 0.82 -7.19
C SER A 109 12.25 1.40 -7.30
N ASN A 110 12.50 2.56 -6.69
CA ASN A 110 13.83 3.17 -6.64
C ASN A 110 14.80 2.38 -5.76
N ALA A 111 14.31 1.75 -4.68
CA ALA A 111 15.07 0.83 -3.83
C ALA A 111 15.32 -0.54 -4.47
N ARG A 112 15.09 -0.69 -5.80
CA ARG A 112 15.22 -1.93 -6.58
C ARG A 112 14.28 -3.08 -6.15
N GLU A 113 13.23 -2.77 -5.40
CA GLU A 113 12.24 -3.76 -4.93
C GLU A 113 10.93 -3.64 -5.71
N ILE A 114 11.03 -3.84 -7.03
CA ILE A 114 9.89 -3.74 -7.94
C ILE A 114 8.80 -4.78 -7.66
N ARG A 115 9.20 -5.94 -7.15
CA ARG A 115 8.26 -7.01 -6.77
C ARG A 115 7.36 -6.57 -5.62
N TYR A 116 7.93 -5.89 -4.63
CA TYR A 116 7.17 -5.30 -3.54
C TYR A 116 6.28 -4.16 -4.03
N ALA A 117 6.82 -3.25 -4.85
CA ALA A 117 6.05 -2.16 -5.45
C ALA A 117 4.84 -2.68 -6.25
N ARG A 118 5.00 -3.79 -6.97
CA ARG A 118 3.92 -4.45 -7.71
C ARG A 118 2.84 -5.03 -6.81
N LYS A 119 3.21 -5.66 -5.69
CA LYS A 119 2.25 -6.17 -4.70
C LYS A 119 1.40 -5.04 -4.11
N VAL A 120 2.05 -3.97 -3.65
CA VAL A 120 1.36 -2.78 -3.12
C VAL A 120 0.43 -2.18 -4.17
N PHE A 121 0.84 -2.15 -5.44
CA PHE A 121 -0.01 -1.69 -6.54
C PHE A 121 -1.25 -2.56 -6.72
N ASP A 122 -1.09 -3.90 -6.73
CA ASP A 122 -2.21 -4.82 -6.96
C ASP A 122 -3.21 -4.87 -5.80
N GLU A 123 -2.76 -4.58 -4.58
CA GLU A 123 -3.62 -4.47 -3.40
C GLU A 123 -4.44 -3.15 -3.38
N PHE A 124 -4.07 -2.16 -4.19
CA PHE A 124 -4.73 -0.85 -4.22
C PHE A 124 -5.95 -0.86 -5.16
N PRO A 125 -7.18 -0.64 -4.64
CA PRO A 125 -8.37 -0.57 -5.49
C PRO A 125 -8.37 0.71 -6.33
N ASP A 126 -8.87 0.62 -7.56
CA ASP A 126 -9.01 1.73 -8.51
C ASP A 126 -7.77 2.63 -8.65
N PRO A 127 -6.64 2.10 -9.16
CA PRO A 127 -5.40 2.87 -9.29
C PRO A 127 -5.57 4.11 -10.17
N THR A 128 -5.19 5.27 -9.63
CA THR A 128 -5.15 6.52 -10.40
C THR A 128 -4.13 6.46 -11.54
N VAL A 129 -4.27 7.34 -12.54
CA VAL A 129 -3.29 7.48 -13.62
C VAL A 129 -1.87 7.74 -13.10
N PHE A 130 -1.74 8.44 -11.96
CA PHE A 130 -0.44 8.67 -11.33
C PHE A 130 0.19 7.38 -10.80
N LEU A 131 -0.62 6.50 -10.18
CA LEU A 131 -0.16 5.23 -9.65
C LEU A 131 0.23 4.24 -10.77
N TRP A 132 -0.56 4.17 -11.86
CA TRP A 132 -0.18 3.43 -13.08
C TRP A 132 1.14 3.91 -13.67
N ASN A 133 1.31 5.22 -13.80
CA ASN A 133 2.55 5.81 -14.32
C ASN A 133 3.74 5.54 -13.39
N ALA A 134 3.54 5.51 -12.06
CA ALA A 134 4.59 5.20 -11.11
C ALA A 134 5.13 3.78 -11.30
N ILE A 135 4.24 2.77 -11.38
CA ILE A 135 4.66 1.38 -11.53
C ILE A 135 5.27 1.11 -12.92
N ILE A 136 4.72 1.68 -13.99
CA ILE A 136 5.27 1.57 -15.35
C ILE A 136 6.69 2.17 -15.43
N ARG A 137 6.89 3.36 -14.85
CA ARG A 137 8.23 3.97 -14.77
C ARG A 137 9.18 3.12 -13.93
N GLY A 138 8.70 2.50 -12.86
CA GLY A 138 9.46 1.57 -12.02
C GLY A 138 10.05 0.41 -12.84
N TYR A 139 9.20 -0.28 -13.61
CA TYR A 139 9.64 -1.37 -14.49
C TYR A 139 10.56 -0.90 -15.62
N SER A 140 10.25 0.25 -16.24
CA SER A 140 11.06 0.83 -17.32
C SER A 140 12.49 1.13 -16.87
N ARG A 141 12.68 1.71 -15.68
CA ARG A 141 14.01 1.99 -15.10
C ARG A 141 14.85 0.75 -14.83
N GLN A 142 14.20 -0.40 -14.65
CA GLN A 142 14.85 -1.68 -14.40
C GLN A 142 15.04 -2.52 -15.67
N GLY A 143 14.67 -2.00 -16.84
CA GLY A 143 14.80 -2.71 -18.13
C GLY A 143 13.79 -3.85 -18.32
N MET A 144 12.74 -3.91 -17.50
CA MET A 144 11.71 -4.96 -17.55
C MET A 144 10.61 -4.60 -18.57
N PHE A 145 10.97 -4.55 -19.85
CA PHE A 145 10.08 -4.02 -20.90
C PHE A 145 8.81 -4.86 -21.11
N ARG A 146 8.87 -6.17 -20.88
CA ARG A 146 7.70 -7.05 -20.97
C ARG A 146 6.65 -6.65 -19.94
N ASP A 147 7.05 -6.45 -18.69
CA ASP A 147 6.18 -6.01 -17.61
C ASP A 147 5.65 -4.58 -17.84
N VAL A 148 6.44 -3.69 -18.45
CA VAL A 148 5.97 -2.36 -18.87
C VAL A 148 4.77 -2.47 -19.81
N LEU A 149 4.87 -3.30 -20.85
CA LEU A 149 3.79 -3.51 -21.81
C LEU A 149 2.57 -4.15 -21.14
N GLU A 150 2.77 -5.15 -20.29
CA GLU A 150 1.70 -5.78 -19.51
C GLU A 150 0.94 -4.74 -18.67
N MET A 151 1.66 -3.92 -17.89
CA MET A 151 1.04 -2.91 -17.03
C MET A 151 0.33 -1.83 -17.85
N TYR A 152 0.89 -1.42 -18.99
CA TYR A 152 0.24 -0.46 -19.87
C TYR A 152 -1.05 -1.02 -20.50
N CYS A 153 -1.04 -2.27 -20.95
CA CYS A 153 -2.25 -2.93 -21.46
C CYS A 153 -3.33 -3.05 -20.38
N ARG A 154 -2.96 -3.42 -19.14
CA ARG A 154 -3.89 -3.46 -18.00
C ARG A 154 -4.49 -2.08 -17.71
N MET A 155 -3.68 -1.00 -17.78
CA MET A 155 -4.17 0.37 -17.61
C MET A 155 -5.22 0.75 -18.67
N GLN A 156 -5.04 0.33 -19.92
CA GLN A 156 -6.00 0.61 -20.99
C GLN A 156 -7.32 -0.16 -20.82
N GLN A 157 -7.27 -1.37 -20.29
CA GLN A 157 -8.46 -2.20 -20.05
C GLN A 157 -9.25 -1.75 -18.81
N ALA A 158 -8.59 -1.09 -17.86
CA ALA A 158 -9.20 -0.56 -16.65
C ALA A 158 -9.89 0.82 -16.85
N ARG A 159 -9.82 1.39 -18.07
CA ARG A 159 -10.50 2.63 -18.46
C ARG A 159 -11.85 2.36 -19.11
#